data_AF-A0A4S8HZV6-F1
#
_entry.id   AF-A0A4S8HZV6-F1
#
_cell.length_a   1.000
_cell.length_b   1.000
_cell.length_c   1.000
_cell.angle_alpha   90.00
_cell.angle_beta   90.00
_cell.angle_gamma   90.00
#
_symmetry.space_group_name_H-M   'P 1'
#
loop_
_entity.id
_entity.type
_entity.pdbx_description
1 polymer ?
#
loop_
_entity_poly.entity_id
_entity_poly.type
_entity_poly.pdbx_seq_one_letter_code
_entity_poly.pdbx_strand_id
1 'polypeptide(L)' 'MKKNSSEQSNILEKSEQLTPQLVMKMLKDEGQIVSISDAEAILEFLRKMANIAVSNYLNQNTLNTDQNR' A
#
# COMPACT_ATOMS: atom_id res chain seq x y z
N MET A 1 -29.21 23.37 15.53
CA MET A 1 -27.79 23.71 15.29
C MET A 1 -27.17 22.55 14.53
N LYS A 2 -26.88 22.74 13.23
CA LYS A 2 -26.25 21.72 12.37
C LYS A 2 -24.75 22.01 12.30
N LYS A 3 -23.92 21.10 12.82
CA LYS A 3 -22.49 20.93 12.54
C LYS A 3 -22.16 19.48 12.84
N ASN A 4 -21.52 18.66 12.01
CA ASN A 4 -21.33 18.62 10.57
C ASN A 4 -20.93 17.16 10.31
N SER A 5 -21.75 16.41 9.57
CA SER A 5 -21.53 15.01 9.21
C SER A 5 -20.43 14.82 8.15
N SER A 6 -19.33 15.59 8.24
CA SER A 6 -18.28 15.68 7.22
C SER A 6 -16.86 15.42 7.73
N GLU A 7 -16.69 14.89 8.95
CA GLU A 7 -15.38 14.45 9.46
C GLU A 7 -14.98 13.03 9.05
N GLN A 8 -15.79 12.34 8.23
CA GLN A 8 -15.49 10.96 7.79
C GLN A 8 -14.89 10.85 6.38
N SER A 9 -14.49 11.96 5.74
CA SER A 9 -14.04 11.94 4.34
C SER A 9 -12.66 12.55 4.08
N ASN A 10 -11.73 12.53 5.05
CA ASN A 10 -10.38 13.08 4.86
C ASN A 10 -9.21 12.12 5.21
N ILE A 11 -9.45 10.80 5.25
CA ILE A 11 -8.40 9.80 5.56
C ILE A 11 -7.51 9.49 4.32
N LEU A 12 -7.80 10.06 3.14
CA LEU A 12 -7.07 9.75 1.89
C LEU A 12 -5.98 10.76 1.49
N GLU A 13 -5.83 11.89 2.19
CA GLU A 13 -5.02 13.04 1.72
C GLU A 13 -3.62 13.14 2.36
N LYS A 14 -3.01 12.01 2.72
CA LYS A 14 -1.56 11.82 2.79
C LYS A 14 -1.32 10.33 3.00
N SER A 15 -0.99 9.59 1.94
CA SER A 15 -0.51 8.22 2.12
C SER A 15 0.79 8.30 2.91
N GLU A 16 0.71 8.11 4.23
CA GLU A 16 1.89 7.92 5.05
C GLU A 16 2.61 6.69 4.48
N GLN A 17 3.72 6.94 3.78
CA GLN A 17 4.52 5.90 3.20
C GLN A 17 4.88 4.92 4.32
N LEU A 18 4.53 3.64 4.14
CA LEU A 18 4.88 2.62 5.13
C LEU A 18 6.39 2.64 5.35
N THR A 19 6.79 2.85 6.60
CA THR A 19 8.18 2.75 7.08
C THR A 19 8.37 1.44 7.84
N PRO A 20 9.61 0.92 7.96
CA PRO A 20 9.87 -0.27 8.76
C PRO A 20 9.34 -0.17 10.19
N GLN A 21 9.44 1.01 10.83
CA GLN A 21 8.96 1.24 12.19
C GLN A 21 7.44 1.14 12.28
N LEU A 22 6.73 1.68 11.28
CA LEU A 22 5.27 1.60 11.23
C LEU A 22 4.81 0.17 10.96
N VAL A 23 5.48 -0.55 10.07
CA VAL A 23 5.21 -1.97 9.78
C VAL A 23 5.44 -2.84 11.02
N MET A 24 6.55 -2.63 11.72
CA MET A 24 6.84 -3.34 12.98
C MET A 24 5.75 -3.08 14.02
N LYS A 25 5.28 -1.84 14.15
CA LYS A 25 4.18 -1.48 15.06
C LYS A 25 2.89 -2.19 14.66
N MET A 26 2.50 -2.14 13.38
CA MET A 26 1.30 -2.80 12.87
C MET A 26 1.33 -4.30 13.12
N LEU A 27 2.44 -4.98 12.82
CA LEU A 27 2.59 -6.41 13.06
C LEU A 27 2.48 -6.74 14.54
N LYS A 28 3.07 -5.92 15.42
CA LYS A 28 2.95 -6.09 16.86
C LYS A 28 1.52 -5.92 17.35
N ASP A 29 0.77 -4.95 16.82
CA ASP A 29 -0.63 -4.72 17.16
C ASP A 29 -1.52 -5.92 16.77
N GLU A 30 -1.13 -6.65 15.72
CA GLU A 30 -1.73 -7.93 15.28
C GLU A 30 -1.17 -9.17 16.02
N GLY A 31 -0.34 -8.98 17.06
CA GLY A 31 0.23 -10.05 17.87
C GLY A 31 1.50 -10.71 17.31
N GLN A 32 2.05 -10.19 16.22
CA GLN A 32 3.28 -10.67 15.59
C GLN A 32 4.47 -9.78 15.96
N ILE A 33 5.32 -10.26 16.88
CA ILE A 33 6.54 -9.55 17.29
C ILE A 33 7.65 -9.87 16.27
N VAL A 34 8.19 -8.83 15.63
CA VAL A 34 9.30 -8.92 14.67
C VAL A 34 10.36 -7.88 14.98
N SER A 35 11.59 -8.11 14.53
CA SER A 35 12.63 -7.08 14.59
C SER A 35 12.39 -5.99 13.54
N ILE A 36 13.07 -4.85 13.69
CA ILE A 36 13.01 -3.78 12.69
C ILE A 36 13.56 -4.23 11.32
N SER A 37 14.57 -5.10 11.31
CA SER A 37 15.17 -5.67 10.09
C SER A 37 14.20 -6.60 9.39
N ASP A 38 13.43 -7.40 10.13
CA ASP A 38 12.40 -8.26 9.56
C ASP A 38 11.26 -7.43 8.98
N ALA A 39 10.83 -6.37 9.68
CA ALA A 39 9.82 -5.44 9.19
C ALA A 39 10.26 -4.73 7.89
N GLU A 40 11.55 -4.37 7.79
CA GLU A 40 12.14 -3.83 6.56
C GLU A 40 12.11 -4.84 5.42
N ALA A 41 12.52 -6.09 5.67
CA ALA A 41 12.49 -7.15 4.66
C ALA A 41 11.07 -7.46 4.17
N ILE A 42 10.10 -7.52 5.08
CA ILE A 42 8.67 -7.70 4.76
C ILE A 42 8.18 -6.55 3.87
N LEU A 43 8.47 -5.32 4.26
CA LEU A 43 8.07 -4.13 3.51
C LEU A 43 8.68 -4.11 2.11
N GLU A 44 9.97 -4.45 1.98
CA GLU A 44 10.63 -4.53 0.68
C GLU A 44 10.00 -5.61 -0.22
N PHE A 45 9.70 -6.78 0.35
CA PHE A 45 9.02 -7.85 -0.37
C PHE A 45 7.66 -7.40 -0.90
N LEU A 46 6.83 -6.78 -0.05
CA LEU A 46 5.51 -6.29 -0.46
C LEU A 46 5.59 -5.23 -1.56
N ARG A 47 6.58 -4.33 -1.51
CA ARG A 47 6.81 -3.34 -2.56
C ARG A 47 7.15 -3.99 -3.90
N LYS A 48 8.01 -5.03 -3.89
CA LYS A 48 8.33 -5.80 -5.11
C LYS A 48 7.08 -6.48 -5.68
N MET A 49 6.27 -7.10 -4.83
CA MET A 49 5.02 -7.74 -5.25
C MET A 49 4.02 -6.73 -5.84
N ALA A 50 3.85 -5.57 -5.20
CA ALA A 50 2.98 -4.51 -5.70
C ALA A 50 3.45 -4.00 -7.07
N ASN A 51 4.76 -3.76 -7.24
CA ASN A 51 5.33 -3.34 -8.51
C ASN A 51 5.10 -4.38 -9.62
N ILE A 52 5.28 -5.67 -9.33
CA ILE A 52 5.02 -6.76 -10.28
C ILE A 52 3.54 -6.77 -10.66
N ALA A 53 2.63 -6.72 -9.68
CA ALA A 53 1.20 -6.76 -9.92
C ALA A 53 0.73 -5.58 -10.80
N VAL A 54 1.17 -4.36 -10.47
CA VAL A 54 0.86 -3.15 -11.24
C VAL A 54 1.46 -3.23 -12.64
N SER A 55 2.73 -3.62 -12.77
CA SER A 55 3.40 -3.76 -14.07
C SER A 55 2.69 -4.77 -14.96
N ASN A 56 2.29 -5.92 -14.40
CA ASN A 56 1.55 -6.95 -15.14
C ASN A 56 0.18 -6.44 -15.61
N TYR A 57 -0.56 -5.76 -14.73
CA TYR A 57 -1.85 -5.16 -15.08
C TYR A 57 -1.72 -4.13 -16.20
N LEU A 58 -0.74 -3.22 -16.10
CA LEU A 58 -0.49 -2.21 -17.12
C LEU A 58 -0.07 -2.84 -18.45
N ASN A 59 0.84 -3.82 -18.44
CA ASN A 59 1.30 -4.50 -19.64
C ASN A 59 0.18 -5.30 -20.34
N GLN A 60 -0.70 -5.94 -19.57
CA GLN A 60 -1.87 -6.62 -20.15
C GLN A 60 -2.83 -5.64 -20.80
N ASN A 61 -2.95 -4.43 -20.25
CA ASN A 61 -3.85 -3.40 -20.79
C ASN A 61 -3.27 -2.67 -22.00
N THR A 62 -1.94 -2.50 -22.09
CA THR A 62 -1.29 -1.87 -23.27
C THR A 62 -1.29 -2.80 -24.49
N LEU A 63 -1.20 -4.12 -24.30
CA LEU A 63 -1.25 -5.09 -25.40
C LEU A 63 -2.62 -5.18 -26.10
N ASN A 64 -3.70 -4.74 -25.43
CA ASN A 64 -5.05 -4.76 -26.00
C ASN A 64 -5.40 -3.52 -26.85
N THR A 65 -4.57 -2.47 -26.81
CA THR A 65 -4.82 -1.22 -27.56
C THR A 65 -4.12 -1.15 -28.90
N ASP A 66 -3.10 -2.00 -29.14
CA ASP A 66 -2.31 -1.96 -30.38
C ASP A 66 -2.83 -2.88 -31.49
N GLN A 67 -3.85 -3.72 -31.22
CA GLN A 67 -4.47 -4.60 -32.22
C GLN A 67 -5.66 -3.97 -32.97
N ASN A 68 -5.88 -2.66 -32.80
CA ASN A 68 -7.05 -1.97 -33.36
C ASN A 68 -6.72 -0.61 -34.01
N ARG A 69 -5.56 -0.52 -34.67
CA ARG A 69 -5.17 0.63 -35.51
C ARG A 69 -4.82 0.20 -36.92
#